data_AF-A0A284RD29-F1
#
_entry.id   AF-A0A284RD29-F1
#
_cell.length_a   1.000
_cell.length_b   1.000
_cell.length_c   1.000
_cell.angle_alpha   90.00
_cell.angle_beta   90.00
_cell.angle_gamma   90.00
#
_symmetry.space_group_name_H-M   'P 1'
#
loop_
_entity.id
_entity.type
_entity.pdbx_description
1 polymer ?
#
loop_
_entity_poly.entity_id
_entity_poly.type
_entity_poly.pdbx_seq_one_letter_code
_entity_poly.pdbx_strand_id
1 'polypeptide(L)'
;MIDVLWSETGVWPVAYRRALFALKYLAKVLEREDGGEHMSVWCLEANLATWLAGKPCWLGDLAFALGKIGVPDGERTLEALTDAAKVRTVTKSSKELVKQRVLVAIVGCTKLPLLQGRIEVFPKGGKSDSPWLFRAYLLIAIPAHRIALTRPLTSCHDLAIERGRWLRGMHTTDVIPMQFRTCRLCIDDVEDELHVLFVYAHPDLEDLRDSFLADVWRLCPALKNRARTPLELLNLIMAYHDLLPRLWKYLYDVLRRVGEDALYIDPSLTHRQLMYNYR
;
A
#
# COMPACT_ATOMS: atom_id res chain seq x y z
N MET A 1 9.44 -0.59 3.34
CA MET A 1 8.00 -0.59 3.04
C MET A 1 7.44 0.85 3.01
N ILE A 2 8.10 1.77 2.29
CA ILE A 2 7.68 3.18 2.24
C ILE A 2 6.52 3.36 1.26
N ASP A 3 6.41 2.50 0.23
CA ASP A 3 5.37 2.62 -0.79
C ASP A 3 3.94 2.42 -0.26
N VAL A 4 3.78 1.66 0.85
CA VAL A 4 2.49 1.52 1.57
C VAL A 4 2.01 2.86 2.13
N LEU A 5 2.92 3.70 2.63
CA LEU A 5 2.53 5.03 3.10
C LEU A 5 1.83 5.82 1.99
N TRP A 6 2.36 5.73 0.76
CA TRP A 6 1.80 6.45 -0.39
C TRP A 6 0.49 5.83 -0.86
N SER A 7 0.31 4.51 -0.75
CA SER A 7 -0.95 3.87 -1.11
C SER A 7 -2.11 4.27 -0.21
N GLU A 8 -1.83 4.55 1.07
CA GLU A 8 -2.88 4.91 2.03
C GLU A 8 -3.12 6.41 2.14
N THR A 9 -2.07 7.24 1.99
CA THR A 9 -2.18 8.69 2.18
C THR A 9 -2.47 9.46 0.89
N GLY A 10 -2.27 8.85 -0.28
CA GLY A 10 -2.35 9.55 -1.57
C GLY A 10 -1.31 10.67 -1.72
N VAL A 11 -0.32 10.73 -0.83
CA VAL A 11 0.73 11.74 -0.86
C VAL A 11 1.76 11.37 -1.93
N TRP A 12 2.26 12.36 -2.65
CA TRP A 12 3.35 12.15 -3.60
C TRP A 12 4.63 11.76 -2.89
N PRO A 13 5.31 10.66 -3.29
CA PRO A 13 6.66 10.38 -2.81
C PRO A 13 7.58 11.56 -3.11
N VAL A 14 8.50 11.86 -2.21
CA VAL A 14 9.34 13.07 -2.26
C VAL A 14 10.10 13.19 -3.59
N ALA A 15 10.66 12.08 -4.10
CA ALA A 15 11.39 12.07 -5.36
C ALA A 15 10.52 12.53 -6.54
N TYR A 16 9.30 11.99 -6.67
CA TYR A 16 8.35 12.38 -7.72
C TYR A 16 7.89 13.83 -7.57
N ARG A 17 7.65 14.30 -6.33
CA ARG A 17 7.24 15.68 -6.08
C ARG A 17 8.32 16.68 -6.51
N ARG A 18 9.58 16.39 -6.16
CA ARG A 18 10.72 17.23 -6.56
C ARG A 18 10.90 17.27 -8.07
N ALA A 19 10.83 16.10 -8.73
CA ALA A 19 10.88 16.02 -10.19
C ALA A 19 9.73 16.80 -10.85
N LEU A 20 8.51 16.65 -10.34
CA LEU A 20 7.33 17.37 -10.84
C LEU A 20 7.49 18.89 -10.74
N PHE A 21 8.01 19.40 -9.62
CA PHE A 21 8.26 20.83 -9.48
C PHE A 21 9.34 21.33 -10.44
N ALA A 22 10.42 20.57 -10.62
CA ALA A 22 11.48 20.90 -11.57
C ALA A 22 10.95 20.92 -13.02
N LEU A 23 10.16 19.91 -13.42
CA LEU A 23 9.55 19.85 -14.75
C LEU A 23 8.57 21.00 -15.00
N LYS A 24 7.71 21.33 -14.02
CA LYS A 24 6.79 22.47 -14.14
C LYS A 24 7.53 23.80 -14.26
N TYR A 25 8.61 23.95 -13.50
CA TYR A 25 9.47 25.14 -13.61
C TYR A 25 10.14 25.21 -14.98
N LEU A 26 10.71 24.09 -15.46
CA LEU A 26 11.34 24.01 -16.77
C LEU A 26 10.38 24.36 -17.91
N ALA A 27 9.17 23.76 -17.93
CA ALA A 27 8.14 24.11 -18.90
C ALA A 27 7.83 25.61 -18.89
N LYS A 28 7.68 26.20 -17.69
CA LYS A 28 7.43 27.64 -17.54
C LYS A 28 8.57 28.50 -18.08
N VAL A 29 9.83 28.07 -17.96
CA VAL A 29 10.98 28.81 -18.52
C VAL A 29 11.00 28.70 -20.04
N LEU A 30 10.73 27.51 -20.59
CA LEU A 30 10.73 27.25 -22.04
C LEU A 30 9.61 27.98 -22.80
N GLU A 31 8.47 28.21 -22.16
CA GLU A 31 7.30 28.86 -22.79
C GLU A 31 7.33 30.38 -22.72
N ARG A 32 8.39 30.98 -22.18
CA ARG A 32 8.49 32.43 -22.17
C ARG A 32 8.74 32.92 -23.60
N GLU A 33 7.71 33.53 -24.17
CA GLU A 33 7.73 34.15 -25.51
C GLU A 33 8.52 35.47 -25.53
N ASP A 34 8.77 36.05 -24.37
CA ASP A 34 9.42 37.36 -24.26
C ASP A 34 10.93 37.19 -24.40
N GLY A 35 11.50 37.68 -25.51
CA GLY A 35 12.94 37.87 -25.73
C GLY A 35 13.61 38.89 -24.78
N GLY A 36 13.12 38.98 -23.55
CA GLY A 36 13.62 39.85 -22.49
C GLY A 36 14.70 39.16 -21.66
N GLU A 37 15.67 39.97 -21.22
CA GLU A 37 16.76 39.62 -20.31
C GLU A 37 16.24 39.03 -18.98
N HIS A 38 15.94 37.73 -18.98
CA HIS A 38 15.48 37.04 -17.79
C HIS A 38 16.52 36.02 -17.36
N MET A 39 17.03 36.18 -16.13
CA MET A 39 18.10 35.35 -15.58
C MET A 39 17.82 33.85 -15.72
N SER A 40 16.56 33.41 -15.62
CA SER A 40 16.19 31.99 -15.79
C SER A 40 16.40 31.45 -17.21
N VAL A 41 16.19 32.27 -18.24
CA VAL A 41 16.40 31.87 -19.65
C VAL A 41 17.90 31.76 -19.90
N TRP A 42 18.70 32.74 -19.48
CA TRP A 42 20.17 32.68 -19.57
C TRP A 42 20.76 31.50 -18.80
N CYS A 43 20.25 31.23 -17.59
CA CYS A 43 20.65 30.05 -16.82
C CYS A 43 20.32 28.75 -17.56
N LEU A 44 19.20 28.68 -18.28
CA LEU A 44 18.83 27.50 -19.07
C LEU A 44 19.74 27.33 -20.29
N GLU A 45 20.02 28.42 -21.02
CA GLU A 45 20.98 28.43 -22.14
C GLU A 45 22.38 28.01 -21.70
N ALA A 46 22.86 28.53 -20.56
CA ALA A 46 24.14 28.12 -19.99
C ALA A 46 24.14 26.64 -19.57
N ASN A 47 23.02 26.13 -19.03
CA ASN A 47 22.86 24.70 -18.71
C ASN A 47 22.88 23.83 -19.97
N LEU A 48 22.27 24.28 -21.07
CA LEU A 48 22.28 23.61 -22.36
C LEU A 48 23.70 23.50 -22.91
N ALA A 49 24.46 24.60 -22.93
CA ALA A 49 25.85 24.62 -23.36
C ALA A 49 26.73 23.70 -22.48
N THR A 50 26.50 23.69 -21.17
CA THR A 50 27.23 22.83 -20.22
C THR A 50 26.92 21.35 -20.46
N TRP A 51 25.66 21.01 -20.74
CA TRP A 51 25.28 19.64 -21.09
C TRP A 51 25.98 19.19 -22.38
N LEU A 52 25.92 20.00 -23.45
CA LEU A 52 26.54 19.68 -24.74
C LEU A 52 28.07 19.49 -24.62
N ALA A 53 28.70 20.20 -23.67
CA ALA A 53 30.11 20.02 -23.35
C ALA A 53 30.41 18.75 -22.51
N GLY A 54 29.41 17.93 -22.18
CA GLY A 54 29.55 16.71 -21.39
C GLY A 54 29.84 16.97 -19.91
N LYS A 55 29.52 18.16 -19.39
CA LYS A 55 29.82 18.55 -18.00
C LYS A 55 28.57 18.41 -17.11
N PRO A 56 28.73 18.16 -15.80
CA PRO A 56 27.62 18.15 -14.86
C PRO A 56 26.84 19.47 -14.87
N CYS A 57 25.52 19.39 -14.96
CA CYS A 57 24.62 20.54 -14.98
C CYS A 57 23.24 20.19 -14.41
N TRP A 58 22.43 21.20 -14.10
CA TRP A 58 21.11 21.01 -13.51
C TRP A 58 20.15 20.22 -14.40
N LEU A 59 20.20 20.45 -15.72
CA LEU A 59 19.41 19.65 -16.66
C LEU A 59 19.85 18.17 -16.60
N GLY A 60 21.16 17.89 -16.56
CA GLY A 60 21.70 16.53 -16.47
C GLY A 60 21.26 15.82 -15.19
N ASP A 61 21.31 16.53 -14.06
CA ASP A 61 20.81 16.04 -12.79
C ASP A 61 19.30 15.77 -12.82
N LEU A 62 18.53 16.62 -13.50
CA LEU A 62 17.11 16.41 -13.71
C LEU A 62 16.86 15.13 -14.52
N ALA A 63 17.53 14.93 -15.64
CA ALA A 63 17.40 13.71 -16.44
C ALA A 63 17.79 12.44 -15.67
N PHE A 64 18.83 12.52 -14.84
CA PHE A 64 19.21 11.43 -13.95
C PHE A 64 18.10 11.14 -12.91
N ALA A 65 17.57 12.18 -12.27
CA ALA A 65 16.48 12.04 -11.29
C ALA A 65 15.20 11.48 -11.92
N LEU A 66 14.87 11.88 -13.15
CA LEU A 66 13.76 11.33 -13.93
C LEU A 66 13.95 9.83 -14.20
N GLY A 67 15.16 9.41 -14.55
CA GLY A 67 15.49 7.98 -14.70
C GLY A 67 15.27 7.19 -13.40
N LYS A 68 15.63 7.76 -12.24
CA LYS A 68 15.42 7.12 -10.93
C LYS A 68 13.95 6.91 -10.55
N ILE A 69 13.05 7.73 -11.08
CA ILE A 69 11.60 7.59 -10.84
C ILE A 69 10.89 6.80 -11.96
N GLY A 70 11.64 6.28 -12.93
CA GLY A 70 11.13 5.39 -13.98
C GLY A 70 10.69 6.08 -15.27
N VAL A 71 11.12 7.32 -15.53
CA VAL A 71 10.88 7.97 -16.83
C VAL A 71 11.79 7.32 -17.90
N PRO A 72 11.25 6.92 -19.07
CA PRO A 72 12.03 6.30 -20.14
C PRO A 72 13.18 7.17 -20.67
N ASP A 73 14.21 6.51 -21.19
CA ASP A 73 15.43 7.16 -21.71
C ASP A 73 15.15 8.18 -22.82
N GLY A 74 14.21 7.88 -23.72
CA GLY A 74 13.79 8.80 -24.79
C GLY A 74 13.08 10.06 -24.31
N GLU A 75 12.51 10.06 -23.09
CA GLU A 75 11.79 11.19 -22.51
C GLU A 75 12.69 12.07 -21.62
N ARG A 76 13.93 11.64 -21.38
CA ARG A 76 14.95 12.34 -20.57
C ARG A 76 16.17 12.78 -21.39
N THR A 77 16.06 12.77 -22.71
CA THR A 77 17.05 13.33 -23.65
C THR A 77 17.07 14.85 -23.59
N LEU A 78 18.16 15.46 -24.05
CA LEU A 78 18.28 16.91 -24.14
C LEU A 78 17.15 17.51 -24.99
N GLU A 79 16.87 16.92 -26.15
CA GLU A 79 15.82 17.33 -27.09
C GLU A 79 14.40 17.21 -26.50
N ALA A 80 14.22 16.33 -25.53
CA ALA A 80 12.95 16.17 -24.82
C ALA A 80 12.81 17.21 -23.70
N LEU A 81 13.90 17.53 -23.01
CA LEU A 81 13.91 18.49 -21.90
C LEU A 81 14.00 19.95 -22.36
N THR A 82 14.33 20.22 -23.62
CA THR A 82 14.30 21.57 -24.21
C THR A 82 13.01 21.89 -24.97
N ASP A 83 12.05 20.96 -24.99
CA ASP A 83 10.76 21.13 -25.65
C ASP A 83 9.65 21.23 -24.60
N ALA A 84 9.01 22.40 -24.52
CA ALA A 84 7.97 22.67 -23.52
C ALA A 84 6.81 21.67 -23.57
N ALA A 85 6.38 21.27 -24.77
CA ALA A 85 5.26 20.34 -24.96
C ALA A 85 5.63 18.93 -24.48
N LYS A 86 6.87 18.48 -24.77
CA LYS A 86 7.38 17.20 -24.26
C LYS A 86 7.53 17.22 -22.73
N VAL A 87 8.11 18.29 -22.15
CA VAL A 87 8.23 18.44 -20.68
C VAL A 87 6.85 18.37 -20.00
N ARG A 88 5.82 19.00 -20.58
CA ARG A 88 4.44 18.89 -20.06
C ARG A 88 3.87 17.48 -20.17
N THR A 89 4.21 16.76 -21.24
CA THR A 89 3.79 15.37 -21.44
C THR A 89 4.38 14.49 -20.34
N VAL A 90 5.69 14.60 -20.05
CA VAL A 90 6.36 13.89 -18.94
C VAL A 90 5.76 14.27 -17.58
N THR A 91 5.46 15.56 -17.38
CA THR A 91 4.80 16.06 -16.16
C THR A 91 3.44 15.39 -15.94
N LYS A 92 2.67 15.18 -17.01
CA LYS A 92 1.35 14.54 -16.96
C LYS A 92 1.47 13.04 -16.72
N SER A 93 2.39 12.35 -17.41
CA SER A 93 2.61 10.90 -17.28
C SER A 93 3.19 10.50 -15.91
N SER A 94 3.88 11.42 -15.22
CA SER A 94 4.45 11.17 -13.87
C SER A 94 3.44 10.68 -12.83
N LYS A 95 2.16 11.04 -12.94
CA LYS A 95 1.09 10.51 -12.05
C LYS A 95 0.94 9.00 -12.20
N GLU A 96 1.00 8.52 -13.43
CA GLU A 96 0.77 7.12 -13.75
C GLU A 96 1.97 6.27 -13.37
N LEU A 97 3.18 6.83 -13.44
CA LEU A 97 4.39 6.20 -12.90
C LEU A 97 4.29 5.98 -11.37
N VAL A 98 3.76 6.95 -10.61
CA VAL A 98 3.54 6.76 -9.15
C VAL A 98 2.53 5.65 -8.89
N LYS A 99 1.38 5.67 -9.59
CA LYS A 99 0.35 4.64 -9.43
C LYS A 99 0.91 3.24 -9.73
N GLN A 100 1.63 3.10 -10.83
CA GLN A 100 2.24 1.83 -11.23
C GLN A 100 3.27 1.36 -10.19
N ARG A 101 4.16 2.25 -9.72
CA ARG A 101 5.13 1.92 -8.67
C ARG A 101 4.46 1.41 -7.41
N VAL A 102 3.42 2.12 -6.93
CA VAL A 102 2.69 1.73 -5.72
C VAL A 102 1.97 0.40 -5.93
N LEU A 103 1.35 0.19 -7.09
CA LEU A 103 0.69 -1.08 -7.43
C LEU A 103 1.66 -2.25 -7.41
N VAL A 104 2.80 -2.12 -8.11
CA VAL A 104 3.85 -3.16 -8.17
C VAL A 104 4.38 -3.47 -6.78
N ALA A 105 4.58 -2.44 -5.94
CA ALA A 105 5.03 -2.64 -4.56
C ALA A 105 4.02 -3.40 -3.69
N ILE A 106 2.71 -3.17 -3.89
CA ILE A 106 1.65 -3.89 -3.17
C ILE A 106 1.53 -5.34 -3.67
N VAL A 107 1.40 -5.52 -4.98
CA VAL A 107 1.18 -6.84 -5.59
C VAL A 107 2.40 -7.75 -5.43
N GLY A 108 3.60 -7.20 -5.52
CA GLY A 108 4.85 -7.94 -5.33
C GLY A 108 5.19 -8.28 -3.88
N CYS A 109 4.39 -7.83 -2.90
CA CYS A 109 4.67 -8.03 -1.49
C CYS A 109 3.70 -9.03 -0.85
N THR A 110 4.22 -10.19 -0.43
CA THR A 110 3.45 -11.25 0.23
C THR A 110 2.86 -10.84 1.59
N LYS A 111 3.27 -9.68 2.13
CA LYS A 111 2.79 -9.12 3.40
C LYS A 111 1.59 -8.18 3.24
N LEU A 112 1.21 -7.86 2.00
CA LEU A 112 0.18 -6.86 1.74
C LEU A 112 -1.04 -7.42 0.99
N PRO A 113 -1.51 -8.66 1.29
CA PRO A 113 -2.64 -9.23 0.55
C PRO A 113 -3.91 -8.39 0.75
N LEU A 114 -4.12 -7.85 1.95
CA LEU A 114 -5.29 -7.01 2.27
C LEU A 114 -5.28 -5.64 1.58
N LEU A 115 -4.14 -5.21 1.00
CA LEU A 115 -4.08 -3.95 0.26
C LEU A 115 -4.47 -4.12 -1.23
N GLN A 116 -4.58 -5.35 -1.71
CA GLN A 116 -4.80 -5.67 -3.12
C GLN A 116 -6.27 -5.51 -3.52
N GLY A 117 -6.51 -5.03 -4.75
CA GLY A 117 -7.85 -4.98 -5.34
C GLY A 117 -8.84 -4.03 -4.65
N ARG A 118 -8.37 -3.09 -3.83
CA ARG A 118 -9.23 -2.18 -3.07
C ARG A 118 -9.86 -1.10 -3.95
N ILE A 119 -11.12 -0.85 -3.68
CA ILE A 119 -11.92 0.21 -4.28
C ILE A 119 -12.36 1.16 -3.18
N GLU A 120 -12.35 2.46 -3.44
CA GLU A 120 -12.95 3.49 -2.59
C GLU A 120 -14.23 4.01 -3.25
N VAL A 121 -15.33 4.11 -2.49
CA VAL A 121 -16.56 4.79 -2.93
C VAL A 121 -16.66 6.13 -2.22
N PHE A 122 -16.71 7.22 -3.01
CA PHE A 122 -16.71 8.56 -2.44
C PHE A 122 -18.11 8.96 -1.94
N PRO A 123 -18.22 9.79 -0.87
CA PRO A 123 -19.51 10.22 -0.33
C PRO A 123 -20.39 10.98 -1.33
N LYS A 124 -19.79 11.67 -2.31
CA LYS A 124 -20.50 12.42 -3.36
C LYS A 124 -20.81 11.58 -4.61
N GLY A 125 -20.63 10.26 -4.51
CA GLY A 125 -20.71 9.34 -5.64
C GLY A 125 -19.38 9.20 -6.39
N GLY A 126 -19.30 8.16 -7.22
CA GLY A 126 -18.07 7.76 -7.90
C GLY A 126 -17.27 6.72 -7.13
N LYS A 127 -16.35 6.05 -7.85
CA LYS A 127 -15.47 5.03 -7.30
C LYS A 127 -14.05 5.20 -7.83
N SER A 128 -13.06 4.82 -7.05
CA SER A 128 -11.66 4.77 -7.48
C SER A 128 -11.00 3.48 -7.03
N ASP A 129 -10.36 2.81 -7.97
CA ASP A 129 -9.47 1.66 -7.78
C ASP A 129 -7.99 2.09 -7.74
N SER A 130 -7.71 3.40 -7.67
CA SER A 130 -6.35 3.90 -7.68
C SER A 130 -5.56 3.31 -6.50
N PRO A 131 -4.41 2.68 -6.75
CA PRO A 131 -3.54 2.15 -5.70
C PRO A 131 -2.90 3.27 -4.89
N TRP A 132 -2.91 4.50 -5.42
CA TRP A 132 -2.42 5.73 -4.81
C TRP A 132 -3.60 6.67 -4.58
N LEU A 133 -4.17 6.64 -3.37
CA LEU A 133 -5.36 7.38 -2.96
C LEU A 133 -5.34 7.62 -1.46
N PHE A 134 -5.87 8.75 -0.99
CA PHE A 134 -6.11 8.94 0.44
C PHE A 134 -7.29 8.06 0.89
N ARG A 135 -7.04 7.12 1.81
CA ARG A 135 -8.05 6.17 2.29
C ARG A 135 -8.83 6.73 3.45
N ALA A 136 -10.16 6.63 3.38
CA ALA A 136 -11.06 7.24 4.35
C ALA A 136 -10.89 6.73 5.78
N TYR A 137 -10.43 5.49 5.94
CA TYR A 137 -10.19 4.93 7.25
C TYR A 137 -9.06 5.65 8.01
N LEU A 138 -8.23 6.47 7.33
CA LEU A 138 -7.27 7.35 8.01
C LEU A 138 -7.94 8.56 8.68
N LEU A 139 -9.25 8.76 8.53
CA LEU A 139 -10.01 9.82 9.21
C LEU A 139 -10.65 9.35 10.53
N ILE A 140 -10.44 8.09 10.94
CA ILE A 140 -11.02 7.51 12.16
C ILE A 140 -10.60 8.30 13.40
N ALA A 141 -11.55 8.96 14.06
CA ALA A 141 -11.25 9.78 15.23
C ALA A 141 -10.59 9.00 16.38
N ILE A 142 -11.01 7.76 16.63
CA ILE A 142 -10.52 6.91 17.73
C ILE A 142 -9.19 6.27 17.34
N PRO A 143 -8.06 6.62 17.99
CA PRO A 143 -6.74 6.10 17.60
C PRO A 143 -6.63 4.58 17.70
N ALA A 144 -7.20 3.96 18.74
CA ALA A 144 -7.17 2.51 18.94
C ALA A 144 -7.80 1.73 17.78
N HIS A 145 -8.96 2.20 17.28
CA HIS A 145 -9.64 1.61 16.13
C HIS A 145 -8.83 1.78 14.84
N ARG A 146 -8.22 2.95 14.65
CA ARG A 146 -7.34 3.20 13.50
C ARG A 146 -6.13 2.27 13.50
N ILE A 147 -5.52 2.05 14.67
CA ILE A 147 -4.40 1.13 14.86
C ILE A 147 -4.85 -0.31 14.59
N ALA A 148 -6.00 -0.73 15.11
CA ALA A 148 -6.54 -2.07 14.91
C ALA A 148 -6.80 -2.42 13.44
N LEU A 149 -7.10 -1.43 12.58
CA LEU A 149 -7.23 -1.64 11.14
C LEU A 149 -5.89 -1.55 10.41
N THR A 150 -5.09 -0.51 10.69
CA THR A 150 -3.81 -0.30 9.98
C THR A 150 -2.81 -1.41 10.22
N ARG A 151 -2.80 -2.02 11.42
CA ARG A 151 -1.87 -3.09 11.76
C ARG A 151 -2.05 -4.34 10.88
N PRO A 152 -3.24 -4.96 10.77
CA PRO A 152 -3.54 -5.99 9.78
C PRO A 152 -3.12 -5.60 8.37
N LEU A 153 -3.56 -4.43 7.89
CA LEU A 153 -3.30 -3.97 6.52
C LEU A 153 -1.80 -3.83 6.19
N THR A 154 -0.96 -3.60 7.19
CA THR A 154 0.48 -3.35 7.03
C THR A 154 1.36 -4.45 7.62
N SER A 155 0.81 -5.63 7.93
CA SER A 155 1.54 -6.75 8.54
C SER A 155 2.25 -6.37 9.85
N CYS A 156 1.60 -5.55 10.68
CA CYS A 156 2.11 -5.07 11.96
C CYS A 156 1.23 -5.52 13.14
N HIS A 157 0.76 -6.76 13.13
CA HIS A 157 -0.16 -7.34 14.13
C HIS A 157 0.40 -8.62 14.77
N ASP A 158 -0.31 -9.11 15.80
CA ASP A 158 0.15 -10.20 16.66
C ASP A 158 -0.40 -11.58 16.27
N LEU A 159 -0.96 -11.72 15.06
CA LEU A 159 -1.41 -13.03 14.57
C LEU A 159 -0.21 -13.89 14.15
N ALA A 160 -0.38 -15.21 14.19
CA ALA A 160 0.69 -16.16 13.94
C ALA A 160 1.28 -16.01 12.54
N ILE A 161 0.49 -15.65 11.51
CA ILE A 161 0.98 -15.41 10.15
C ILE A 161 2.15 -14.40 10.11
N GLU A 162 2.09 -13.35 10.94
CA GLU A 162 3.14 -12.33 11.02
C GLU A 162 4.15 -12.62 12.12
N ARG A 163 3.71 -13.07 13.31
CA ARG A 163 4.63 -13.39 14.42
C ARG A 163 5.58 -14.53 14.04
N GLY A 164 5.10 -15.55 13.33
CA GLY A 164 5.90 -16.67 12.84
C GLY A 164 7.00 -16.28 11.85
N ARG A 165 6.97 -15.08 11.27
CA ARG A 165 8.09 -14.56 10.44
C ARG A 165 9.31 -14.14 11.25
N TRP A 166 9.14 -13.92 12.56
CA TRP A 166 10.18 -13.41 13.46
C TRP A 166 10.54 -14.40 14.55
N LEU A 167 9.59 -15.26 14.93
CA LEU A 167 9.85 -16.36 15.85
C LEU A 167 10.80 -17.36 15.20
N ARG A 168 11.82 -17.74 15.96
CA ARG A 168 12.77 -18.78 15.61
C ARG A 168 12.49 -20.00 16.48
N GLY A 169 12.65 -21.19 15.91
CA GLY A 169 12.55 -22.42 16.69
C GLY A 169 13.66 -22.48 17.75
N MET A 170 13.40 -23.17 18.86
CA MET A 170 14.31 -23.25 20.02
C MET A 170 15.73 -23.74 19.65
N HIS A 171 15.86 -24.48 18.54
CA HIS A 171 17.11 -25.07 18.06
C HIS A 171 17.41 -24.76 16.59
N THR A 172 16.76 -23.76 15.99
CA THR A 172 17.01 -23.39 14.60
C THR A 172 17.03 -21.87 14.41
N THR A 173 17.83 -21.41 13.46
CA THR A 173 17.77 -20.03 12.96
C THR A 173 16.60 -19.81 12.02
N ASP A 174 15.93 -20.86 11.58
CA ASP A 174 14.84 -20.78 10.62
C ASP A 174 13.58 -20.18 11.26
N VAL A 175 12.92 -19.35 10.47
CA VAL A 175 11.62 -18.79 10.81
C VAL A 175 10.55 -19.87 10.66
N ILE A 176 9.45 -19.76 11.41
CA ILE A 176 8.36 -20.74 11.34
C ILE A 176 7.76 -20.72 9.93
N PRO A 177 7.76 -21.85 9.19
CA PRO A 177 7.13 -21.94 7.87
C PRO A 177 5.64 -21.62 7.94
N MET A 178 5.06 -21.09 6.85
CA MET A 178 3.66 -20.61 6.84
C MET A 178 2.67 -21.70 7.29
N GLN A 179 2.84 -22.94 6.85
CA GLN A 179 1.93 -24.03 7.21
C GLN A 179 1.90 -24.37 8.70
N PHE A 180 2.90 -23.93 9.49
CA PHE A 180 2.96 -24.15 10.94
C PHE A 180 2.59 -22.90 11.75
N ARG A 181 2.11 -21.84 11.09
CA ARG A 181 1.60 -20.63 11.76
C ARG A 181 0.14 -20.79 12.09
N THR A 182 -0.19 -21.88 12.78
CA THR A 182 -1.55 -22.34 13.02
C THR A 182 -2.30 -21.39 13.94
N CYS A 183 -3.60 -21.24 13.71
CA CYS A 183 -4.53 -20.49 14.53
C CYS A 183 -4.57 -21.04 15.94
N ARG A 184 -4.30 -20.15 16.91
CA ARG A 184 -4.26 -20.50 18.33
C ARG A 184 -5.61 -20.93 18.89
N LEU A 185 -6.69 -20.58 18.21
CA LEU A 185 -8.05 -20.87 18.65
C LEU A 185 -8.61 -22.17 18.04
N CYS A 186 -8.23 -22.52 16.82
CA CYS A 186 -8.77 -23.70 16.12
C CYS A 186 -7.78 -24.84 15.97
N ILE A 187 -6.47 -24.54 15.94
CA ILE A 187 -5.37 -25.51 15.81
C ILE A 187 -5.46 -26.34 14.50
N ASP A 188 -6.15 -25.83 13.47
CA ASP A 188 -6.41 -26.57 12.23
C ASP A 188 -5.90 -25.84 10.98
N ASP A 189 -6.04 -24.52 10.93
CA ASP A 189 -5.69 -23.69 9.76
C ASP A 189 -4.72 -22.56 10.14
N VAL A 190 -4.16 -21.87 9.16
CA VAL A 190 -3.21 -20.76 9.37
C VAL A 190 -3.91 -19.58 10.06
N GLU A 191 -3.27 -19.00 11.07
CA GLU A 191 -3.74 -17.78 11.75
C GLU A 191 -3.45 -16.53 10.90
N ASP A 192 -4.22 -16.34 9.84
CA ASP A 192 -4.22 -15.10 9.08
C ASP A 192 -5.40 -14.19 9.43
N GLU A 193 -5.35 -12.97 8.91
CA GLU A 193 -6.32 -11.93 9.19
C GLU A 193 -7.73 -12.32 8.73
N LEU A 194 -7.86 -12.95 7.57
CA LEU A 194 -9.16 -13.32 7.01
C LEU A 194 -9.75 -14.54 7.72
N HIS A 195 -8.90 -15.49 8.11
CA HIS A 195 -9.26 -16.65 8.89
C HIS A 195 -9.92 -16.23 10.21
N VAL A 196 -9.23 -15.34 10.96
CA VAL A 196 -9.70 -14.82 12.24
C VAL A 196 -10.93 -13.92 12.12
N LEU A 197 -11.01 -13.09 11.06
CA LEU A 197 -12.11 -12.13 10.90
C LEU A 197 -13.36 -12.72 10.26
N PHE A 198 -13.27 -13.76 9.44
CA PHE A 198 -14.42 -14.15 8.61
C PHE A 198 -14.63 -15.65 8.45
N VAL A 199 -13.62 -16.48 8.67
CA VAL A 199 -13.73 -17.93 8.42
C VAL A 199 -14.05 -18.67 9.70
N TYR A 200 -13.18 -18.59 10.71
CA TYR A 200 -13.31 -19.42 11.90
C TYR A 200 -14.51 -19.02 12.77
N ALA A 201 -15.13 -20.03 13.38
CA ALA A 201 -16.27 -19.88 14.29
C ALA A 201 -15.84 -20.29 15.71
N HIS A 202 -15.12 -19.41 16.40
CA HIS A 202 -15.02 -19.47 17.86
C HIS A 202 -16.27 -18.81 18.44
N PRO A 203 -16.93 -19.34 19.50
CA PRO A 203 -18.15 -18.75 20.04
C PRO A 203 -18.06 -17.23 20.28
N ASP A 204 -17.01 -16.77 20.97
CA ASP A 204 -16.79 -15.34 21.23
C ASP A 204 -16.59 -14.50 19.95
N LEU A 205 -16.00 -15.06 18.90
CA LEU A 205 -15.78 -14.35 17.63
C LEU A 205 -17.00 -14.41 16.71
N GLU A 206 -17.78 -15.48 16.81
CA GLU A 206 -19.02 -15.69 16.06
C GLU A 206 -20.07 -14.67 16.47
N ASP A 207 -20.28 -14.46 17.77
CA ASP A 207 -21.21 -13.44 18.27
C ASP A 207 -20.81 -12.03 17.78
N LEU A 208 -19.52 -11.71 17.83
CA LEU A 208 -18.98 -10.44 17.33
C LEU A 208 -19.21 -10.30 15.81
N ARG A 209 -18.94 -11.35 15.05
CA ARG A 209 -19.06 -11.38 13.59
C ARG A 209 -20.51 -11.26 13.16
N ASP A 210 -21.41 -12.00 13.79
CA ASP A 210 -22.83 -12.01 13.47
C ASP A 210 -23.48 -10.67 13.80
N SER A 211 -23.16 -10.11 14.96
CA SER A 211 -23.60 -8.75 15.33
C SER A 211 -23.09 -7.71 14.32
N PHE A 212 -21.80 -7.77 13.97
CA PHE A 212 -21.20 -6.86 13.00
C PHE A 212 -21.84 -6.99 11.60
N LEU A 213 -21.97 -8.21 11.08
CA LEU A 213 -22.53 -8.45 9.76
C LEU A 213 -24.01 -8.09 9.71
N ALA A 214 -24.79 -8.38 10.76
CA ALA A 214 -26.18 -7.93 10.85
C ALA A 214 -26.31 -6.40 10.74
N ASP A 215 -25.42 -5.65 11.39
CA ASP A 215 -25.35 -4.20 11.28
C ASP A 215 -24.98 -3.73 9.87
N VAL A 216 -23.97 -4.36 9.24
CA VAL A 216 -23.57 -4.06 7.86
C VAL A 216 -24.73 -4.31 6.89
N TRP A 217 -25.42 -5.44 7.02
CA TRP A 217 -26.53 -5.80 6.14
C TRP A 217 -27.76 -4.92 6.36
N ARG A 218 -27.99 -4.45 7.59
CA ARG A 218 -29.06 -3.49 7.88
C ARG A 218 -28.81 -2.15 7.20
N LEU A 219 -27.56 -1.68 7.18
CA LEU A 219 -27.20 -0.39 6.58
C LEU A 219 -27.06 -0.47 5.06
N CYS A 220 -26.53 -1.57 4.56
CA CYS A 220 -26.25 -1.80 3.14
C CYS A 220 -26.69 -3.19 2.70
N PRO A 221 -28.02 -3.46 2.60
CA PRO A 221 -28.54 -4.78 2.25
C PRO A 221 -28.03 -5.31 0.91
N ALA A 222 -27.75 -4.41 -0.04
CA ALA A 222 -27.23 -4.72 -1.36
C ALA A 222 -25.85 -5.42 -1.34
N LEU A 223 -25.13 -5.44 -0.22
CA LEU A 223 -23.82 -6.06 -0.12
C LEU A 223 -23.84 -7.55 0.28
N LYS A 224 -24.95 -8.05 0.85
CA LYS A 224 -25.03 -9.37 1.53
C LYS A 224 -24.53 -10.56 0.69
N ASN A 225 -24.74 -10.52 -0.62
CA ASN A 225 -24.39 -11.62 -1.54
C ASN A 225 -23.39 -11.19 -2.64
N ARG A 226 -22.67 -10.07 -2.44
CA ARG A 226 -21.75 -9.55 -3.47
C ARG A 226 -20.33 -10.11 -3.35
N ALA A 227 -19.92 -10.49 -2.14
CA ALA A 227 -18.62 -11.11 -1.90
C ALA A 227 -18.69 -12.62 -2.09
N ARG A 228 -17.69 -13.19 -2.78
CA ARG A 228 -17.49 -14.64 -2.90
C ARG A 228 -16.37 -15.13 -1.98
N THR A 229 -15.49 -14.24 -1.55
CA THR A 229 -14.37 -14.55 -0.66
C THR A 229 -14.34 -13.59 0.54
N PRO A 230 -13.71 -13.98 1.66
CA PRO A 230 -13.47 -13.08 2.79
C PRO A 230 -12.73 -11.79 2.42
N LEU A 231 -11.76 -11.87 1.50
CA LEU A 231 -11.01 -10.70 1.04
C LEU A 231 -11.92 -9.73 0.27
N GLU A 232 -12.75 -10.26 -0.64
CA GLU A 232 -13.74 -9.45 -1.34
C GLU A 232 -14.74 -8.80 -0.38
N LEU A 233 -15.16 -9.52 0.65
CA LEU A 233 -16.06 -8.98 1.69
C LEU A 233 -15.40 -7.81 2.42
N LEU A 234 -14.16 -7.99 2.89
CA LEU A 234 -13.40 -6.92 3.54
C LEU A 234 -13.24 -5.70 2.62
N ASN A 235 -12.82 -5.92 1.38
CA ASN A 235 -12.64 -4.86 0.39
C ASN A 235 -13.94 -4.12 0.08
N LEU A 236 -15.07 -4.84 -0.02
CA LEU A 236 -16.38 -4.24 -0.21
C LEU A 236 -16.78 -3.38 0.99
N ILE A 237 -16.63 -3.87 2.21
CA ILE A 237 -16.99 -3.09 3.42
C ILE A 237 -16.08 -1.86 3.55
N MET A 238 -14.78 -2.01 3.33
CA MET A 238 -13.81 -0.92 3.37
C MET A 238 -14.09 0.17 2.33
N ALA A 239 -14.75 -0.17 1.23
CA ALA A 239 -15.07 0.79 0.18
C ALA A 239 -16.11 1.83 0.60
N TYR A 240 -16.98 1.54 1.58
CA TYR A 240 -18.06 2.41 2.01
C TYR A 240 -17.72 3.11 3.34
N HIS A 241 -17.60 4.43 3.29
CA HIS A 241 -17.26 5.27 4.44
C HIS A 241 -18.18 5.04 5.65
N ASP A 242 -19.48 4.85 5.41
CA ASP A 242 -20.47 4.68 6.48
C ASP A 242 -20.29 3.35 7.24
N LEU A 243 -19.71 2.33 6.60
CA LEU A 243 -19.50 1.03 7.22
C LEU A 243 -18.21 0.97 8.04
N LEU A 244 -17.25 1.86 7.74
CA LEU A 244 -15.97 1.92 8.44
C LEU A 244 -16.17 1.97 9.97
N PRO A 245 -17.01 2.89 10.52
CA PRO A 245 -17.92 2.63 11.61
C PRO A 245 -17.72 1.42 12.50
N ARG A 246 -18.26 0.37 11.90
CA ARG A 246 -18.61 -0.89 12.50
C ARG A 246 -17.46 -1.85 12.26
N LEU A 247 -16.85 -1.78 11.07
CA LEU A 247 -15.68 -2.56 10.69
C LEU A 247 -14.54 -2.37 11.69
N TRP A 248 -14.19 -1.12 12.02
CA TRP A 248 -13.04 -0.90 12.89
C TRP A 248 -13.28 -1.32 14.34
N LYS A 249 -14.53 -1.24 14.83
CA LYS A 249 -14.89 -1.67 16.17
C LYS A 249 -14.80 -3.19 16.22
N TYR A 250 -15.38 -3.84 15.22
CA TYR A 250 -15.31 -5.28 15.03
C TYR A 250 -13.86 -5.78 14.99
N LEU A 251 -13.00 -5.19 14.16
CA LEU A 251 -11.57 -5.55 14.10
C LEU A 251 -10.89 -5.37 15.45
N TYR A 252 -11.14 -4.25 16.14
CA TYR A 252 -10.57 -4.00 17.45
C TYR A 252 -10.98 -5.06 18.47
N ASP A 253 -12.28 -5.37 18.55
CA ASP A 253 -12.82 -6.34 19.50
C ASP A 253 -12.31 -7.77 19.23
N VAL A 254 -12.30 -8.20 17.95
CA VAL A 254 -11.78 -9.51 17.55
C VAL A 254 -10.28 -9.63 17.85
N LEU A 255 -9.46 -8.68 17.38
CA LEU A 255 -8.01 -8.76 17.56
C LEU A 255 -7.62 -8.67 19.05
N ARG A 256 -8.35 -7.89 19.84
CA ARG A 256 -8.18 -7.84 21.29
C ARG A 256 -8.47 -9.20 21.91
N ARG A 257 -9.59 -9.83 21.54
CA ARG A 257 -9.98 -11.16 22.06
C ARG A 257 -8.96 -12.25 21.69
N VAL A 258 -8.50 -12.28 20.43
CA VAL A 258 -7.47 -13.25 20.00
C VAL A 258 -6.14 -13.01 20.73
N GLY A 259 -5.82 -11.74 21.03
CA GLY A 259 -4.62 -11.37 21.77
C GLY A 259 -4.62 -11.80 23.24
N GLU A 260 -5.76 -12.23 23.80
CA GLU A 260 -5.84 -12.77 25.16
C GLU A 260 -5.27 -14.20 25.25
N ASP A 261 -5.29 -14.95 24.14
CA ASP A 261 -4.73 -16.29 24.06
C ASP A 261 -3.26 -16.27 23.62
N ALA A 262 -2.45 -17.15 24.20
CA ALA A 262 -1.06 -17.31 23.78
C ALA A 262 -0.98 -17.85 22.34
N LEU A 263 0.05 -17.45 21.60
CA LEU A 263 0.34 -18.03 20.28
C LEU A 263 0.50 -19.55 20.41
N TYR A 264 -0.17 -20.29 19.54
CA TYR A 264 0.06 -21.72 19.40
C TYR A 264 1.38 -21.95 18.66
N ILE A 265 2.23 -22.81 19.23
CA ILE A 265 3.45 -23.27 18.60
C ILE A 265 3.30 -24.78 18.42
N ASP A 266 3.32 -25.23 17.18
CA ASP A 266 3.18 -26.64 16.85
C ASP A 266 4.25 -27.48 17.59
N PRO A 267 3.85 -28.50 18.38
CA PRO A 267 4.78 -29.35 19.12
C PRO A 267 5.81 -30.05 18.23
N SER A 268 5.52 -30.31 16.96
CA SER A 268 6.50 -30.85 16.01
C SER A 268 7.71 -29.93 15.82
N LEU A 269 7.54 -28.61 15.97
CA LEU A 269 8.63 -27.63 15.94
C LEU A 269 9.52 -27.69 17.18
N THR A 270 9.00 -28.17 18.32
CA THR A 270 9.77 -28.32 19.57
C THR A 270 10.41 -29.70 19.71
N HIS A 271 9.84 -30.74 19.08
CA HIS A 271 10.32 -32.12 19.23
C HIS A 271 11.04 -32.72 18.00
N ARG A 272 11.01 -32.11 16.80
CA ARG A 272 11.58 -32.74 15.60
C ARG A 272 12.18 -31.75 14.59
N GLN A 273 13.50 -31.60 14.64
CA GLN A 273 14.32 -31.64 13.42
C GLN A 273 14.52 -33.08 12.91
N LEU A 274 14.00 -34.09 13.61
CA LEU A 274 14.30 -35.48 13.33
C LEU A 274 13.17 -36.11 12.53
N MET A 275 13.43 -36.15 11.23
CA MET A 275 13.00 -37.16 10.26
C MET A 275 12.18 -36.55 9.10
N TYR A 276 12.86 -36.37 7.96
CA TYR A 276 12.30 -36.54 6.62
C TYR A 276 11.36 -35.43 6.09
N ASN A 277 11.96 -34.49 5.35
CA ASN A 277 11.55 -34.19 3.97
C ASN A 277 12.87 -34.14 3.16
N TYR A 278 13.56 -35.25 2.88
CA TYR A 278 13.30 -36.26 1.84
C TYR A 278 12.94 -35.72 0.46
N ARG A 279 14.02 -35.58 -0.33
CA ARG A 279 14.18 -35.35 -1.78
C ARG A 279 14.03 -33.92 -2.28
#